data_AF-A0A7V8W352-F1
#
_entry.id   AF-A0A7V8W352-F1
#
_cell.length_a   1.000
_cell.length_b   1.000
_cell.length_c   1.000
_cell.angle_alpha   90.00
_cell.angle_beta   90.00
_cell.angle_gamma   90.00
#
_symmetry.space_group_name_H-M   'P 1'
#
loop_
_entity.id
_entity.type
_entity.pdbx_description
1 polymer ?
#
loop_
_entity_poly.entity_id
_entity_poly.type
_entity_poly.pdbx_seq_one_letter_code
_entity_poly.pdbx_strand_id
1 'polypeptide(L)'
;MKLFSKTLLALTCLCVFATSCKRESVATAKDDVSSAVLQQIAAKGFSTEGVRKVDNGYLVEGDIVLTNNNLTEQSTSPTLLIANDEQYRTTNLVTVSGTRTVTVSVSGTLTSLAVWSDAANAAIARYNALPNRKLTFLRITSGTGNIDLIGFDQGPSGGYITLGSSGFPSGGNPYNQIKLNTNAQAYGSNPNLDYVTSVIQHEMGHCIGFRHTDYFNRALSCGGAHSNERAGSIGAVLIPGTPSGFDAESFMLACSNGGNRPFNANDKIAMAYLYDH
;
A
#
# COMPACT_ATOMS: atom_id res chain seq x y z
N MET A 1 32.55 -83.93 9.23
CA MET A 1 31.24 -84.18 9.86
C MET A 1 30.22 -83.30 9.15
N LYS A 2 29.17 -83.94 8.60
CA LYS A 2 27.89 -83.44 8.02
C LYS A 2 27.60 -81.93 8.20
N LEU A 3 27.05 -81.15 7.25
CA LEU A 3 25.81 -81.36 6.48
C LEU A 3 25.68 -80.37 5.28
N PHE A 4 24.87 -80.78 4.31
CA PHE A 4 24.37 -80.09 3.11
C PHE A 4 23.50 -78.84 3.38
N SER A 5 23.44 -77.90 2.42
CA SER A 5 22.20 -77.30 1.84
C SER A 5 22.57 -76.29 0.73
N LYS A 6 22.49 -76.59 -0.57
CA LYS A 6 21.31 -76.52 -1.48
C LYS A 6 20.51 -75.20 -1.44
N THR A 7 20.62 -74.45 -2.55
CA THR A 7 19.61 -73.60 -3.23
C THR A 7 19.05 -72.38 -2.50
N LEU A 8 19.17 -71.18 -3.10
CA LEU A 8 18.07 -70.54 -3.85
C LEU A 8 18.51 -69.20 -4.48
N LEU A 9 18.18 -69.05 -5.76
CA LEU A 9 18.26 -67.84 -6.56
C LEU A 9 17.19 -66.83 -6.11
N ALA A 10 17.56 -65.59 -5.82
CA ALA A 10 16.59 -64.50 -5.65
C ALA A 10 17.15 -63.21 -6.27
N LEU A 11 16.79 -63.01 -7.55
CA LEU A 11 16.99 -61.80 -8.33
C LEU A 11 16.08 -60.71 -7.74
N THR A 12 16.64 -59.80 -6.94
CA THR A 12 15.90 -58.67 -6.39
C THR A 12 16.08 -57.45 -7.29
N CYS A 13 15.08 -57.19 -8.13
CA CYS A 13 14.90 -55.93 -8.85
C CYS A 13 14.78 -54.79 -7.81
N LEU A 14 15.78 -53.94 -7.75
CA LEU A 14 15.74 -52.71 -6.96
C LEU A 14 14.86 -51.69 -7.69
N CYS A 15 13.57 -51.66 -7.36
CA CYS A 15 12.65 -50.63 -7.81
C CYS A 15 13.07 -49.28 -7.22
N VAL A 16 13.63 -48.41 -8.06
CA VAL A 16 13.86 -47.00 -7.73
C VAL A 16 12.48 -46.32 -7.67
N PHE A 17 11.99 -46.07 -6.47
CA PHE A 17 10.84 -45.20 -6.24
C PHE A 17 11.27 -43.76 -6.54
N ALA A 18 11.00 -43.28 -7.75
CA ALA A 18 11.03 -41.86 -8.05
C ALA A 18 9.84 -41.19 -7.34
N THR A 19 10.06 -40.69 -6.13
CA THR A 19 9.12 -39.81 -5.44
C THR A 19 9.07 -38.48 -6.20
N SER A 20 8.17 -38.39 -7.17
CA SER A 20 7.79 -37.13 -7.80
C SER A 20 7.06 -36.30 -6.75
N CYS A 21 7.81 -35.50 -6.00
CA CYS A 21 7.27 -34.34 -5.32
C CYS A 21 6.72 -33.41 -6.41
N LYS A 22 5.42 -33.52 -6.67
CA LYS A 22 4.65 -32.40 -7.21
C LYS A 22 4.89 -31.24 -6.23
N ARG A 23 5.77 -30.31 -6.62
CA ARG A 23 5.69 -28.95 -6.09
C ARG A 23 4.30 -28.46 -6.43
N GLU A 24 3.42 -28.40 -5.44
CA GLU A 24 2.28 -27.50 -5.50
C GLU A 24 2.87 -26.11 -5.68
N SER A 25 2.86 -25.64 -6.92
CA SER A 25 2.90 -24.21 -7.19
C SER A 25 1.64 -23.65 -6.54
N VAL A 26 1.81 -22.98 -5.39
CA VAL A 26 0.79 -22.09 -4.84
C VAL A 26 0.41 -21.17 -5.98
N ALA A 27 -0.80 -21.34 -6.51
CA ALA A 27 -1.33 -20.52 -7.58
C ALA A 27 -1.28 -19.06 -7.10
N THR A 28 -0.38 -18.28 -7.71
CA THR A 28 -0.41 -16.82 -7.56
C THR A 28 -1.78 -16.35 -8.02
N ALA A 29 -2.45 -15.53 -7.19
CA ALA A 29 -3.83 -15.02 -7.32
C ALA A 29 -4.16 -14.21 -8.59
N LYS A 30 -3.43 -14.38 -9.69
CA LYS A 30 -3.74 -13.82 -11.01
C LYS A 30 -5.05 -14.37 -11.60
N ASP A 31 -5.48 -15.56 -11.19
CA ASP A 31 -6.64 -16.23 -11.79
C ASP A 31 -8.01 -15.62 -11.39
N ASP A 32 -8.06 -14.71 -10.42
CA ASP A 32 -9.32 -14.13 -9.90
C ASP A 32 -9.65 -12.71 -10.40
N VAL A 33 -8.77 -12.09 -11.20
CA VAL A 33 -8.98 -10.72 -11.71
C VAL A 33 -9.19 -10.77 -13.23
N SER A 34 -10.38 -10.34 -13.69
CA SER A 34 -10.72 -10.38 -15.11
C SER A 34 -9.92 -9.38 -15.94
N SER A 35 -9.72 -9.69 -17.22
CA SER A 35 -9.05 -8.79 -18.17
C SER A 35 -9.73 -7.41 -18.28
N ALA A 36 -11.06 -7.37 -18.17
CA ALA A 36 -11.82 -6.12 -18.15
C ALA A 36 -11.47 -5.24 -16.94
N VAL A 37 -11.29 -5.84 -15.76
CA VAL A 37 -10.85 -5.10 -14.56
C VAL A 37 -9.42 -4.61 -14.73
N LEU A 38 -8.52 -5.43 -15.25
CA LEU A 38 -7.13 -5.00 -15.50
C LEU A 38 -7.07 -3.83 -16.49
N GLN A 39 -7.94 -3.81 -17.50
CA GLN A 39 -8.06 -2.67 -18.42
C GLN A 39 -8.59 -1.41 -17.72
N GLN A 40 -9.56 -1.53 -16.81
CA GLN A 40 -10.03 -0.40 -16.01
C GLN A 40 -8.92 0.14 -15.11
N ILE A 41 -8.17 -0.73 -14.42
CA ILE A 41 -7.02 -0.36 -13.58
C ILE A 41 -5.97 0.39 -14.40
N ALA A 42 -5.60 -0.13 -15.56
CA ALA A 42 -4.67 0.53 -16.47
C ALA A 42 -5.22 1.88 -16.97
N ALA A 43 -6.51 1.98 -17.27
CA ALA A 43 -7.15 3.23 -17.68
C ALA A 43 -7.18 4.29 -16.56
N LYS A 44 -6.99 3.87 -15.30
CA LYS A 44 -6.81 4.76 -14.14
C LYS A 44 -5.35 5.09 -13.85
N GLY A 45 -4.42 4.64 -14.70
CA GLY A 45 -2.99 4.85 -14.55
C GLY A 45 -2.41 4.13 -13.36
N PHE A 46 -2.83 2.88 -13.09
CA PHE A 46 -2.21 2.02 -12.10
C PHE A 46 -1.57 0.81 -12.78
N SER A 47 -0.52 0.26 -12.18
CA SER A 47 0.06 -0.99 -12.66
C SER A 47 -0.93 -2.15 -12.57
N THR A 48 -0.96 -3.00 -13.60
CA THR A 48 -1.72 -4.27 -13.60
C THR A 48 -0.90 -5.45 -13.08
N GLU A 49 0.36 -5.22 -12.72
CA GLU A 49 1.21 -6.24 -12.10
C GLU A 49 0.82 -6.45 -10.64
N GLY A 50 0.79 -7.72 -10.23
CA GLY A 50 0.58 -8.08 -8.82
C GLY A 50 -0.81 -7.73 -8.27
N VAL A 51 -1.76 -7.33 -9.11
CA VAL A 51 -3.14 -7.00 -8.69
C VAL A 51 -3.79 -8.18 -7.98
N ARG A 52 -4.41 -7.90 -6.84
CA ARG A 52 -5.12 -8.90 -6.03
C ARG A 52 -6.52 -8.42 -5.72
N LYS A 53 -7.51 -9.29 -5.86
CA LYS A 53 -8.86 -9.01 -5.36
C LYS A 53 -8.83 -9.00 -3.82
N VAL A 54 -9.48 -8.00 -3.23
CA VAL A 54 -9.66 -7.85 -1.77
C VAL A 54 -11.12 -7.50 -1.47
N ASP A 55 -11.54 -7.55 -0.21
CA ASP A 55 -12.95 -7.41 0.19
C ASP A 55 -13.67 -6.20 -0.43
N ASN A 56 -12.98 -5.05 -0.49
CA ASN A 56 -13.55 -3.78 -0.94
C ASN A 56 -13.03 -3.31 -2.31
N GLY A 57 -12.41 -4.19 -3.10
CA GLY A 57 -11.93 -3.83 -4.44
C GLY A 57 -10.68 -4.61 -4.86
N TYR A 58 -9.70 -3.88 -5.38
CA TYR A 58 -8.48 -4.46 -5.93
C TYR A 58 -7.26 -3.78 -5.32
N LEU A 59 -6.42 -4.58 -4.65
CA LEU A 59 -5.11 -4.13 -4.18
C LEU A 59 -4.17 -4.08 -5.39
N VAL A 60 -3.64 -2.90 -5.65
CA VAL A 60 -2.67 -2.59 -6.70
C VAL A 60 -1.43 -1.99 -6.06
N GLU A 61 -0.28 -2.12 -6.72
CA GLU A 61 0.96 -1.42 -6.36
C GLU A 61 1.53 -1.69 -4.96
N GLY A 62 0.92 -2.60 -4.21
CA GLY A 62 1.40 -3.10 -2.94
C GLY A 62 0.58 -2.66 -1.72
N ASP A 63 -0.09 -1.53 -1.81
CA ASP A 63 -0.72 -0.78 -0.70
C ASP A 63 -1.97 0.02 -1.10
N ILE A 64 -2.31 0.13 -2.39
CA ILE A 64 -3.46 0.92 -2.85
C ILE A 64 -4.65 0.01 -3.17
N VAL A 65 -5.80 0.27 -2.55
CA VAL A 65 -7.07 -0.38 -2.83
C VAL A 65 -7.91 0.50 -3.75
N LEU A 66 -8.09 0.06 -4.99
CA LEU A 66 -9.03 0.65 -5.92
C LEU A 66 -10.41 0.04 -5.70
N THR A 67 -11.34 0.86 -5.21
CA THR A 67 -12.74 0.46 -5.08
C THR A 67 -13.45 0.48 -6.43
N ASN A 68 -14.61 -0.18 -6.52
CA ASN A 68 -15.44 -0.12 -7.73
C ASN A 68 -15.83 1.32 -8.11
N ASN A 69 -16.03 2.20 -7.12
CA ASN A 69 -16.29 3.62 -7.38
C ASN A 69 -15.07 4.27 -8.06
N ASN A 70 -13.86 4.01 -7.57
CA ASN A 70 -12.64 4.55 -8.19
C ASN A 70 -12.45 4.06 -9.63
N LEU A 71 -12.83 2.81 -9.94
CA LEU A 71 -12.74 2.24 -11.28
C LEU A 71 -13.78 2.83 -12.25
N THR A 72 -14.95 3.22 -11.75
CA THR A 72 -16.10 3.68 -12.58
C THR A 72 -16.24 5.19 -12.69
N GLU A 73 -15.67 5.97 -11.75
CA GLU A 73 -15.68 7.43 -11.78
C GLU A 73 -14.99 7.97 -13.04
N GLN A 74 -15.57 8.92 -13.76
CA GLN A 74 -14.91 9.54 -14.91
C GLN A 74 -13.84 10.53 -14.45
N SER A 75 -12.63 10.46 -15.01
CA SER A 75 -11.58 11.44 -14.74
C SER A 75 -11.98 12.80 -15.31
N THR A 76 -12.25 13.79 -14.45
CA THR A 76 -12.72 15.13 -14.85
C THR A 76 -11.60 16.17 -15.01
N SER A 77 -10.35 15.81 -14.70
CA SER A 77 -9.22 16.73 -14.72
C SER A 77 -8.41 16.58 -16.01
N PRO A 78 -7.97 17.69 -16.65
CA PRO A 78 -7.10 17.61 -17.81
C PRO A 78 -5.80 16.90 -17.44
N THR A 79 -5.46 15.90 -18.25
CA THR A 79 -4.20 15.14 -18.21
C THR A 79 -3.04 16.04 -18.64
N LEU A 80 -2.58 16.93 -17.76
CA LEU A 80 -1.34 17.67 -18.01
C LEU A 80 -0.23 17.04 -17.18
N LEU A 81 0.54 16.17 -17.82
CA LEU A 81 1.87 15.82 -17.33
C LEU A 81 2.88 16.68 -18.08
N ILE A 82 3.67 17.43 -17.33
CA ILE A 82 5.05 17.68 -17.70
C ILE A 82 5.81 16.50 -17.10
N ALA A 83 6.39 15.66 -17.96
CA ALA A 83 7.21 14.55 -17.51
C ALA A 83 8.41 15.15 -16.78
N ASN A 84 8.46 15.00 -15.45
CA ASN A 84 9.60 15.15 -14.52
C ASN A 84 9.18 15.74 -13.15
N ASP A 85 7.93 16.10 -12.90
CA ASP A 85 7.58 16.86 -11.69
C ASP A 85 7.36 15.99 -10.42
N GLU A 86 7.44 16.57 -9.22
CA GLU A 86 7.41 15.85 -7.93
C GLU A 86 6.05 16.00 -7.24
N GLN A 87 5.59 14.98 -6.50
CA GLN A 87 4.32 14.95 -5.75
C GLN A 87 3.06 14.87 -6.63
N TYR A 88 2.37 13.73 -6.54
CA TYR A 88 1.20 13.42 -7.34
C TYR A 88 -0.03 13.27 -6.45
N ARG A 89 -1.17 13.61 -7.01
CA ARG A 89 -2.48 13.36 -6.41
C ARG A 89 -3.41 12.65 -7.37
N THR A 90 -4.46 12.08 -6.83
CA THR A 90 -5.59 11.64 -7.64
C THR A 90 -6.48 12.81 -8.05
N THR A 91 -7.46 12.54 -8.91
CA THR A 91 -8.50 13.51 -9.26
C THR A 91 -9.47 13.78 -8.12
N ASN A 92 -9.58 12.87 -7.15
CA ASN A 92 -10.47 13.02 -6.00
C ASN A 92 -9.68 13.50 -4.79
N LEU A 93 -10.17 14.56 -4.16
CA LEU A 93 -9.61 15.11 -2.93
C LEU A 93 -10.67 15.15 -1.85
N VAL A 94 -10.22 15.32 -0.61
CA VAL A 94 -11.12 15.63 0.49
C VAL A 94 -11.63 17.06 0.28
N THR A 95 -12.95 17.24 0.23
CA THR A 95 -13.51 18.58 0.11
C THR A 95 -13.32 19.33 1.42
N VAL A 96 -12.68 20.48 1.37
CA VAL A 96 -12.47 21.38 2.51
C VAL A 96 -13.16 22.71 2.22
N SER A 97 -14.15 23.08 3.02
CA SER A 97 -14.82 24.38 2.97
C SER A 97 -14.63 25.07 4.31
N GLY A 98 -13.78 26.09 4.37
CA GLY A 98 -13.35 26.69 5.63
C GLY A 98 -12.34 25.80 6.34
N THR A 99 -12.77 25.03 7.34
CA THR A 99 -11.93 24.04 8.04
C THR A 99 -12.66 22.71 8.13
N ARG A 100 -11.93 21.61 8.03
CA ARG A 100 -12.46 20.25 8.15
C ARG A 100 -11.62 19.43 9.12
N THR A 101 -12.31 18.72 10.01
CA THR A 101 -11.69 17.72 10.89
C THR A 101 -12.00 16.32 10.36
N VAL A 102 -10.96 15.53 10.14
CA VAL A 102 -11.05 14.10 9.82
C VAL A 102 -10.75 13.32 11.09
N THR A 103 -11.72 12.55 11.58
CA THR A 103 -11.52 11.71 12.75
C THR A 103 -10.80 10.40 12.40
N VAL A 104 -9.91 9.96 13.28
CA VAL A 104 -9.09 8.75 13.12
C VAL A 104 -9.31 7.82 14.31
N SER A 105 -9.73 6.59 14.04
CA SER A 105 -9.87 5.52 15.04
C SER A 105 -8.84 4.42 14.84
N VAL A 106 -8.55 3.67 15.91
CA VAL A 106 -7.78 2.42 15.86
C VAL A 106 -8.67 1.35 16.46
N SER A 107 -8.93 0.29 15.72
CA SER A 107 -9.92 -0.72 16.08
C SER A 107 -9.44 -2.15 15.76
N GLY A 108 -10.26 -3.14 16.09
CA GLY A 108 -9.98 -4.55 15.82
C GLY A 108 -8.70 -5.06 16.48
N THR A 109 -7.94 -5.89 15.75
CA THR A 109 -6.74 -6.57 16.24
C THR A 109 -5.59 -5.63 16.63
N LEU A 110 -5.56 -4.40 16.11
CA LEU A 110 -4.55 -3.40 16.47
C LEU A 110 -4.66 -2.93 17.91
N THR A 111 -5.82 -3.08 18.54
CA THR A 111 -6.02 -2.67 19.94
C THR A 111 -5.22 -3.51 20.94
N SER A 112 -4.64 -4.63 20.51
CA SER A 112 -3.86 -5.55 21.34
C SER A 112 -2.45 -5.06 21.69
N LEU A 113 -1.87 -4.14 20.90
CA LEU A 113 -0.53 -3.60 21.14
C LEU A 113 -0.54 -2.07 21.09
N ALA A 114 0.06 -1.44 22.11
CA ALA A 114 0.07 0.01 22.26
C ALA A 114 0.72 0.74 21.08
N VAL A 115 1.73 0.13 20.43
CA VAL A 115 2.49 0.72 19.32
C VAL A 115 1.60 1.23 18.19
N TRP A 116 0.49 0.56 17.88
CA TRP A 116 -0.42 0.98 16.81
C TRP A 116 -1.16 2.27 17.16
N SER A 117 -1.61 2.38 18.42
CA SER A 117 -2.29 3.59 18.91
C SER A 117 -1.30 4.75 19.04
N ASP A 118 -0.10 4.49 19.55
CA ASP A 118 0.94 5.51 19.70
C ASP A 118 1.42 6.03 18.34
N ALA A 119 1.60 5.13 17.36
CA ALA A 119 1.96 5.49 16.00
C ALA A 119 0.86 6.30 15.30
N ALA A 120 -0.41 5.94 15.49
CA ALA A 120 -1.53 6.72 14.98
C ALA A 120 -1.55 8.14 15.56
N ASN A 121 -1.31 8.28 16.88
CA ASN A 121 -1.21 9.58 17.53
C ASN A 121 -0.04 10.40 16.98
N ALA A 122 1.12 9.77 16.77
CA ALA A 122 2.31 10.41 16.22
C ALA A 122 2.09 10.87 14.77
N ALA A 123 1.45 10.06 13.93
CA ALA A 123 1.12 10.43 12.55
C ALA A 123 0.14 11.61 12.50
N ILE A 124 -0.93 11.58 13.31
CA ILE A 124 -1.86 12.70 13.49
C ILE A 124 -1.13 13.97 13.92
N ALA A 125 -0.19 13.86 14.87
CA ALA A 125 0.60 14.99 15.33
C ALA A 125 1.46 15.58 14.20
N ARG A 126 2.05 14.76 13.33
CA ARG A 126 2.82 15.24 12.16
C ARG A 126 1.95 16.04 11.19
N TYR A 127 0.77 15.53 10.82
CA TYR A 127 -0.17 16.28 9.98
C TYR A 127 -0.62 17.59 10.64
N ASN A 128 -0.93 17.54 11.94
CA ASN A 128 -1.36 18.70 12.70
C ASN A 128 -0.22 19.67 13.03
N ALA A 129 1.04 19.34 12.78
CA ALA A 129 2.16 20.26 12.92
C ALA A 129 2.38 21.12 11.67
N LEU A 130 1.74 20.80 10.55
CA LEU A 130 1.82 21.59 9.32
C LEU A 130 1.18 22.98 9.53
N PRO A 131 1.82 24.06 9.04
CA PRO A 131 1.29 25.42 9.14
C PRO A 131 0.05 25.59 8.27
N ASN A 132 -0.76 26.62 8.55
CA ASN A 132 -1.87 27.10 7.71
C ASN A 132 -2.93 26.06 7.26
N ARG A 133 -2.98 24.90 7.92
CA ARG A 133 -3.88 23.81 7.54
C ARG A 133 -5.36 24.13 7.75
N LYS A 134 -6.17 23.84 6.75
CA LYS A 134 -7.64 23.79 6.87
C LYS A 134 -8.16 22.38 7.09
N LEU A 135 -7.39 21.36 6.70
CA LEU A 135 -7.65 19.97 7.05
C LEU A 135 -6.89 19.60 8.32
N THR A 136 -7.59 19.12 9.34
CA THR A 136 -7.02 18.66 10.60
C THR A 136 -7.43 17.23 10.90
N PHE A 137 -6.64 16.54 11.72
CA PHE A 137 -6.93 15.18 12.13
C PHE A 137 -7.19 15.10 13.63
N LEU A 138 -8.17 14.30 14.03
CA LEU A 138 -8.51 14.11 15.45
C LEU A 138 -8.60 12.63 15.79
N ARG A 139 -7.79 12.19 16.75
CA ARG A 139 -7.91 10.83 17.32
C ARG A 139 -9.22 10.73 18.11
N ILE A 140 -10.03 9.69 17.83
CA ILE A 140 -11.24 9.38 18.63
C ILE A 140 -11.18 7.99 19.26
N THR A 141 -11.43 7.87 20.56
CA THR A 141 -11.29 6.59 21.29
C THR A 141 -12.58 5.78 21.37
N SER A 142 -13.69 6.30 20.84
CA SER A 142 -14.99 5.65 20.81
C SER A 142 -15.68 5.85 19.46
N GLY A 143 -16.33 4.80 18.95
CA GLY A 143 -16.92 4.80 17.62
C GLY A 143 -15.88 4.62 16.49
N THR A 144 -16.36 4.69 15.25
CA THR A 144 -15.53 4.57 14.06
C THR A 144 -15.27 5.97 13.48
N GLY A 145 -14.00 6.28 13.26
CA GLY A 145 -13.56 7.55 12.68
C GLY A 145 -13.92 7.65 11.20
N ASN A 146 -13.67 8.82 10.63
CA ASN A 146 -13.69 8.99 9.18
C ASN A 146 -12.63 8.10 8.50
N ILE A 147 -11.51 7.85 9.18
CA ILE A 147 -10.49 6.86 8.81
C ILE A 147 -10.35 5.88 9.99
N ASP A 148 -10.57 4.58 9.74
CA ASP A 148 -10.38 3.53 10.74
C ASP A 148 -9.15 2.68 10.46
N LEU A 149 -8.22 2.62 11.41
CA LEU A 149 -7.05 1.76 11.35
C LEU A 149 -7.41 0.38 11.90
N ILE A 150 -7.30 -0.65 11.06
CA ILE A 150 -7.55 -2.05 11.42
C ILE A 150 -6.36 -2.94 11.06
N GLY A 151 -6.28 -4.10 11.69
CA GLY A 151 -5.21 -5.05 11.46
C GLY A 151 -5.62 -6.17 10.53
N PHE A 152 -4.67 -6.67 9.77
CA PHE A 152 -4.77 -7.94 9.04
C PHE A 152 -3.48 -8.73 9.23
N ASP A 153 -3.52 -10.05 9.12
CA ASP A 153 -2.34 -10.90 9.28
C ASP A 153 -2.09 -11.71 8.01
N GLN A 154 -1.09 -11.28 7.22
CA GLN A 154 -0.68 -11.97 6.01
C GLN A 154 0.84 -11.97 5.89
N GLY A 155 1.43 -13.16 5.74
CA GLY A 155 2.85 -13.31 5.43
C GLY A 155 3.21 -12.83 4.02
N PRO A 156 4.51 -12.83 3.68
CA PRO A 156 4.99 -12.46 2.35
C PRO A 156 4.44 -13.41 1.29
N SER A 157 4.11 -12.88 0.13
CA SER A 157 3.63 -13.64 -1.03
C SER A 157 4.19 -13.05 -2.31
N GLY A 158 4.77 -13.92 -3.16
CA GLY A 158 5.40 -13.52 -4.42
C GLY A 158 6.64 -12.64 -4.24
N GLY A 159 7.38 -12.80 -3.14
CA GLY A 159 8.56 -11.98 -2.84
C GLY A 159 8.24 -10.59 -2.29
N TYR A 160 6.96 -10.31 -1.97
CA TYR A 160 6.49 -9.03 -1.48
C TYR A 160 5.68 -9.20 -0.19
N ILE A 161 5.76 -8.23 0.72
CA ILE A 161 4.90 -8.14 1.90
C ILE A 161 4.25 -6.77 1.96
N THR A 162 2.92 -6.74 2.06
CA THR A 162 2.17 -5.51 2.28
C THR A 162 2.37 -5.06 3.73
N LEU A 163 2.85 -3.84 3.94
CA LEU A 163 3.02 -3.26 5.29
C LEU A 163 1.72 -2.61 5.77
N GLY A 164 1.15 -1.80 4.90
CA GLY A 164 -0.13 -1.13 5.06
C GLY A 164 -0.86 -1.14 3.73
N SER A 165 -2.17 -0.90 3.77
CA SER A 165 -2.91 -0.52 2.58
C SER A 165 -4.08 0.40 2.92
N SER A 166 -4.40 1.26 1.99
CA SER A 166 -5.51 2.21 2.06
C SER A 166 -6.06 2.45 0.67
N GLY A 167 -6.75 3.56 0.42
CA GLY A 167 -7.37 3.86 -0.86
C GLY A 167 -7.57 5.36 -1.00
N PHE A 168 -8.30 5.77 -2.04
CA PHE A 168 -8.43 7.19 -2.37
C PHE A 168 -9.78 7.81 -1.97
N PRO A 169 -9.83 9.14 -1.80
CA PRO A 169 -11.07 9.86 -1.59
C PRO A 169 -12.15 9.54 -2.63
N SER A 170 -13.42 9.63 -2.21
CA SER A 170 -14.58 9.61 -3.09
C SER A 170 -15.70 10.47 -2.49
N GLY A 171 -16.46 11.16 -3.35
CA GLY A 171 -17.53 12.06 -2.92
C GLY A 171 -17.09 13.18 -1.98
N GLY A 172 -15.82 13.59 -2.05
CA GLY A 172 -15.24 14.60 -1.16
C GLY A 172 -14.90 14.11 0.24
N ASN A 173 -15.02 12.81 0.54
CA ASN A 173 -14.66 12.20 1.83
C ASN A 173 -13.33 11.45 1.70
N PRO A 174 -12.54 11.34 2.80
CA PRO A 174 -11.33 10.52 2.77
C PRO A 174 -11.70 9.05 2.57
N TYR A 175 -10.74 8.26 2.07
CA TYR A 175 -10.89 6.80 2.14
C TYR A 175 -10.94 6.38 3.60
N ASN A 176 -11.89 5.52 3.93
CA ASN A 176 -12.34 5.36 5.31
C ASN A 176 -11.61 4.28 6.11
N GLN A 177 -10.61 3.62 5.54
CA GLN A 177 -9.93 2.51 6.19
C GLN A 177 -8.44 2.47 5.88
N ILE A 178 -7.63 2.17 6.88
CA ILE A 178 -6.23 1.80 6.71
C ILE A 178 -6.06 0.40 7.30
N LYS A 179 -5.57 -0.55 6.51
CA LYS A 179 -5.26 -1.91 6.98
C LYS A 179 -3.76 -2.00 7.24
N LEU A 180 -3.34 -2.34 8.45
CA LEU A 180 -1.93 -2.54 8.83
C LEU A 180 -1.64 -4.03 9.05
N ASN A 181 -0.51 -4.50 8.52
CA ASN A 181 -0.14 -5.91 8.61
C ASN A 181 0.44 -6.25 9.98
N THR A 182 -0.27 -7.04 10.77
CA THR A 182 0.18 -7.50 12.09
C THR A 182 1.09 -8.73 12.03
N ASN A 183 1.37 -9.24 10.83
CA ASN A 183 2.28 -10.36 10.66
C ASN A 183 3.71 -10.00 11.13
N ALA A 184 4.36 -10.90 11.87
CA ALA A 184 5.70 -10.66 12.40
C ALA A 184 6.76 -10.44 11.31
N GLN A 185 6.52 -10.86 10.07
CA GLN A 185 7.44 -10.64 8.95
C GLN A 185 7.32 -9.23 8.35
N ALA A 186 6.28 -8.45 8.70
CA ALA A 186 6.09 -7.08 8.22
C ALA A 186 6.89 -6.07 9.06
N TYR A 187 6.71 -6.10 10.39
CA TYR A 187 7.31 -5.14 11.32
C TYR A 187 8.20 -5.77 12.39
N GLY A 188 8.38 -7.08 12.38
CA GLY A 188 8.99 -7.84 13.47
C GLY A 188 8.01 -8.14 14.60
N SER A 189 8.44 -8.95 15.56
CA SER A 189 7.64 -9.25 16.78
C SER A 189 7.50 -8.05 17.72
N ASN A 190 8.36 -7.05 17.58
CA ASN A 190 8.32 -5.80 18.33
C ASN A 190 8.39 -4.63 17.33
N PRO A 191 7.25 -4.20 16.76
CA PRO A 191 7.21 -3.14 15.77
C PRO A 191 7.86 -1.85 16.28
N ASN A 192 8.71 -1.23 15.45
CA ASN A 192 9.31 0.06 15.77
C ASN A 192 8.29 1.18 15.62
N LEU A 193 8.15 2.04 16.64
CA LEU A 193 7.17 3.13 16.66
C LEU A 193 7.32 4.09 15.47
N ASP A 194 8.54 4.54 15.17
CA ASP A 194 8.77 5.51 14.09
C ASP A 194 8.50 4.92 12.71
N TYR A 195 8.83 3.64 12.51
CA TYR A 195 8.55 2.93 11.28
C TYR A 195 7.04 2.79 11.06
N VAL A 196 6.30 2.30 12.05
CA VAL A 196 4.84 2.18 11.98
C VAL A 196 4.20 3.55 11.80
N THR A 197 4.70 4.59 12.48
CA THR A 197 4.23 5.97 12.32
C THR A 197 4.38 6.44 10.88
N SER A 198 5.50 6.12 10.25
CA SER A 198 5.78 6.53 8.87
C SER A 198 4.89 5.79 7.87
N VAL A 199 4.59 4.50 8.11
CA VAL A 199 3.59 3.77 7.29
C VAL A 199 2.19 4.35 7.49
N ILE A 200 1.74 4.60 8.73
CA ILE A 200 0.43 5.21 8.95
C ILE A 200 0.33 6.59 8.29
N GLN A 201 1.38 7.40 8.39
CA GLN A 201 1.44 8.71 7.73
C GLN A 201 1.31 8.56 6.21
N HIS A 202 2.01 7.60 5.60
CA HIS A 202 1.91 7.30 4.19
C HIS A 202 0.47 6.92 3.78
N GLU A 203 -0.15 5.98 4.47
CA GLU A 203 -1.50 5.52 4.19
C GLU A 203 -2.56 6.63 4.39
N MET A 204 -2.37 7.48 5.41
CA MET A 204 -3.21 8.68 5.58
C MET A 204 -3.08 9.63 4.39
N GLY A 205 -1.90 9.69 3.74
CA GLY A 205 -1.67 10.45 2.51
C GLY A 205 -2.54 9.96 1.35
N HIS A 206 -2.58 8.64 1.12
CA HIS A 206 -3.50 8.04 0.15
C HIS A 206 -4.96 8.32 0.48
N CYS A 207 -5.36 8.19 1.75
CA CYS A 207 -6.72 8.48 2.21
C CYS A 207 -7.17 9.91 1.87
N ILE A 208 -6.24 10.85 1.72
CA ILE A 208 -6.49 12.24 1.33
C ILE A 208 -6.02 12.55 -0.10
N GLY A 209 -5.75 11.53 -0.91
CA GLY A 209 -5.59 11.66 -2.35
C GLY A 209 -4.17 11.83 -2.86
N PHE A 210 -3.13 11.71 -2.03
CA PHE A 210 -1.75 11.61 -2.53
C PHE A 210 -1.50 10.29 -3.23
N ARG A 211 -0.65 10.29 -4.27
CA ARG A 211 -0.12 9.10 -4.93
C ARG A 211 1.38 9.00 -4.67
N HIS A 212 1.96 7.87 -5.08
CA HIS A 212 3.39 7.66 -5.00
C HIS A 212 4.19 8.70 -5.79
N THR A 213 5.26 9.22 -5.19
CA THR A 213 6.16 10.19 -5.85
C THR A 213 7.07 9.53 -6.88
N ASP A 214 7.45 8.27 -6.67
CA ASP A 214 8.29 7.47 -7.55
C ASP A 214 7.48 6.59 -8.51
N TYR A 215 6.22 6.93 -8.77
CA TYR A 215 5.34 6.18 -9.66
C TYR A 215 5.94 5.91 -11.06
N PHE A 216 6.69 6.88 -11.59
CA PHE A 216 7.35 6.81 -12.90
C PHE A 216 8.53 5.81 -12.95
N ASN A 217 9.13 5.51 -11.78
CA ASN A 217 10.22 4.57 -11.61
C ASN A 217 10.30 3.99 -10.19
N ARG A 218 9.61 2.86 -9.95
CA ARG A 218 9.59 2.16 -8.66
C ARG A 218 10.94 1.60 -8.25
N ALA A 219 11.90 1.47 -9.18
CA ALA A 219 13.25 1.04 -8.83
C ALA A 219 13.95 2.05 -7.90
N LEU A 220 13.50 3.31 -7.87
CA LEU A 220 14.13 4.36 -7.08
C LEU A 220 13.97 4.16 -5.57
N SER A 221 12.79 3.74 -5.11
CA SER A 221 12.58 3.39 -3.69
C SER A 221 12.63 1.88 -3.41
N CYS A 222 12.26 1.04 -4.39
CA CYS A 222 12.09 -0.40 -4.18
C CYS A 222 13.25 -1.27 -4.69
N GLY A 223 14.33 -0.71 -5.23
CA GLY A 223 15.56 -1.47 -5.54
C GLY A 223 15.51 -2.39 -6.76
N GLY A 224 14.54 -2.23 -7.67
CA GLY A 224 14.65 -2.74 -9.05
C GLY A 224 13.97 -4.08 -9.39
N ALA A 225 13.06 -4.59 -8.56
CA ALA A 225 12.26 -5.79 -8.88
C ALA A 225 10.76 -5.50 -9.12
N HIS A 226 10.35 -4.24 -9.10
CA HIS A 226 8.94 -3.85 -9.10
C HIS A 226 8.58 -3.08 -10.37
N SER A 227 7.48 -3.45 -11.03
CA SER A 227 7.00 -2.74 -12.21
C SER A 227 6.66 -1.28 -11.89
N ASN A 228 7.07 -0.38 -12.78
CA ASN A 228 6.64 1.01 -12.72
C ASN A 228 5.12 1.12 -12.96
N GLU A 229 4.52 2.23 -12.54
CA GLU A 229 3.13 2.61 -12.86
C GLU A 229 2.94 2.96 -14.35
N ARG A 230 3.82 2.47 -15.24
CA ARG A 230 3.90 2.82 -16.67
C ARG A 230 2.75 2.26 -17.53
N ALA A 231 1.61 1.97 -16.93
CA ALA A 231 0.36 1.80 -17.66
C ALA A 231 -0.41 3.14 -17.70
N GLY A 232 0.18 4.17 -18.31
CA GLY A 232 -0.52 5.41 -18.70
C GLY A 232 -0.39 6.61 -17.76
N SER A 233 -0.41 7.80 -18.35
CA SER A 233 -0.35 9.12 -17.71
C SER A 233 -1.67 9.60 -17.09
N ILE A 234 -2.64 8.70 -16.91
CA ILE A 234 -4.04 9.05 -16.62
C ILE A 234 -4.27 8.88 -15.13
N GLY A 235 -4.68 9.92 -14.41
CA GLY A 235 -5.09 9.81 -12.99
C GLY A 235 -4.04 10.21 -11.96
N ALA A 236 -2.77 10.39 -12.35
CA ALA A 236 -1.76 11.08 -11.55
C ALA A 236 -1.71 12.56 -11.97
N VAL A 237 -2.14 13.46 -11.09
CA VAL A 237 -2.10 14.90 -11.33
C VAL A 237 -0.97 15.48 -10.52
N LEU A 238 -0.05 16.18 -11.17
CA LEU A 238 1.00 16.91 -10.49
C LEU A 238 0.42 17.94 -9.51
N ILE A 239 1.07 18.07 -8.36
CA ILE A 239 0.81 19.15 -7.40
C ILE A 239 1.74 20.33 -7.73
N PRO A 240 1.22 21.49 -8.17
CA PRO A 240 2.05 22.65 -8.49
C PRO A 240 2.89 23.18 -7.32
N GLY A 241 4.08 23.67 -7.62
CA GLY A 241 4.98 24.32 -6.66
C GLY A 241 6.08 23.42 -6.09
N THR A 242 6.08 22.13 -6.43
CA THR A 242 7.12 21.16 -6.09
C THR A 242 8.17 21.06 -7.22
N PRO A 243 9.44 20.73 -6.90
CA PRO A 243 10.51 20.59 -7.91
C PRO A 243 10.23 19.47 -8.92
N SER A 244 11.10 19.36 -9.92
CA SER A 244 11.13 18.21 -10.83
C SER A 244 12.28 17.26 -10.51
N GLY A 245 11.99 15.97 -10.31
CA GLY A 245 12.98 14.98 -9.91
C GLY A 245 12.46 13.82 -9.05
N PHE A 246 13.40 13.04 -8.51
CA PHE A 246 13.13 12.00 -7.54
C PHE A 246 13.35 12.56 -6.13
N ASP A 247 12.30 12.54 -5.32
CA ASP A 247 12.36 12.92 -3.92
C ASP A 247 12.59 11.69 -3.03
N ALA A 248 13.87 11.39 -2.77
CA ALA A 248 14.30 10.22 -2.01
C ALA A 248 13.81 10.19 -0.54
N GLU A 249 13.34 11.33 -0.03
CA GLU A 249 12.91 11.46 1.36
C GLU A 249 11.40 11.68 1.49
N SER A 250 10.65 11.69 0.38
CA SER A 250 9.20 11.91 0.43
C SER A 250 8.48 10.82 1.23
N PHE A 251 7.56 11.24 2.09
CA PHE A 251 6.72 10.28 2.82
C PHE A 251 5.86 9.39 1.91
N MET A 252 5.63 9.81 0.65
CA MET A 252 4.86 9.08 -0.36
C MET A 252 5.72 8.24 -1.30
N LEU A 253 6.93 7.85 -0.93
CA LEU A 253 7.65 6.81 -1.68
C LEU A 253 6.96 5.45 -1.53
N ALA A 254 6.83 4.72 -2.64
CA ALA A 254 6.15 3.41 -2.67
C ALA A 254 6.77 2.36 -1.77
N CYS A 255 8.08 2.38 -1.59
CA CYS A 255 8.75 1.49 -0.64
C CYS A 255 9.26 2.25 0.57
N SER A 256 8.95 1.69 1.74
CA SER A 256 9.54 2.14 2.99
C SER A 256 10.98 1.66 3.10
N ASN A 257 11.84 2.50 3.68
CA ASN A 257 13.20 2.13 4.08
C ASN A 257 13.24 1.49 5.48
N GLY A 258 12.09 1.22 6.10
CA GLY A 258 12.00 0.67 7.46
C GLY A 258 12.26 1.67 8.58
N GLY A 259 12.44 2.95 8.26
CA GLY A 259 12.87 3.99 9.19
C GLY A 259 11.82 5.06 9.47
N ASN A 260 12.27 6.11 10.15
CA ASN A 260 11.50 7.32 10.42
C ASN A 260 11.51 8.24 9.19
N ARG A 261 10.34 8.53 8.61
CA ARG A 261 10.17 9.40 7.43
C ARG A 261 9.12 10.50 7.68
N PRO A 262 9.49 11.61 8.37
CA PRO A 262 8.60 12.75 8.53
C PRO A 262 8.47 13.55 7.23
N PHE A 263 7.53 14.50 7.17
CA PHE A 263 7.40 15.40 6.01
C PHE A 263 8.68 16.17 5.73
N ASN A 264 9.15 16.09 4.49
CA ASN A 264 10.23 16.92 3.99
C ASN A 264 9.70 18.29 3.50
N ALA A 265 10.54 19.07 2.81
CA ALA A 265 10.14 20.39 2.30
C ALA A 265 9.09 20.31 1.18
N ASN A 266 9.26 19.38 0.23
CA ASN A 266 8.36 19.20 -0.90
C ASN A 266 6.99 18.67 -0.46
N ASP A 267 6.97 17.75 0.49
CA ASP A 267 5.73 17.21 1.06
C ASP A 267 4.89 18.33 1.71
N LYS A 268 5.54 19.29 2.38
CA LYS A 268 4.87 20.45 3.00
C LYS A 268 4.26 21.37 1.94
N ILE A 269 4.98 21.63 0.84
CA ILE A 269 4.48 22.44 -0.28
C ILE A 269 3.26 21.74 -0.89
N ALA A 270 3.34 20.43 -1.10
CA ALA A 270 2.26 19.67 -1.68
C ALA A 270 1.01 19.63 -0.78
N MET A 271 1.18 19.44 0.52
CA MET A 271 0.10 19.55 1.51
C MET A 271 -0.55 20.94 1.49
N ALA A 272 0.26 21.99 1.46
CA ALA A 272 -0.23 23.36 1.43
C ALA A 272 -1.08 23.64 0.19
N TYR A 273 -0.59 23.23 -0.98
CA TYR A 273 -1.31 23.40 -2.24
C TYR A 273 -2.70 22.74 -2.21
N LEU A 274 -2.82 21.56 -1.60
CA LEU A 274 -4.09 20.83 -1.56
C LEU A 274 -5.05 21.30 -0.47
N TYR A 275 -4.53 21.71 0.70
CA TYR A 275 -5.34 21.78 1.91
C TYR A 275 -5.15 23.04 2.78
N ASP A 276 -4.45 24.07 2.30
CA ASP A 276 -4.32 25.37 3.01
C ASP A 276 -5.28 26.46 2.48
N HIS A 277 -6.04 26.20 1.41
CA HIS A 277 -6.82 27.21 0.67
C HIS A 277 -8.33 27.20 0.88
#